data_AF-W9WEN1-F1
#
_entry.id   AF-W9WEN1-F1
#
_cell.length_a   1.000
_cell.length_b   1.000
_cell.length_c   1.000
_cell.angle_alpha   90.00
_cell.angle_beta   90.00
_cell.angle_gamma   90.00
#
_symmetry.space_group_name_H-M   'P 1'
#
loop_
_entity.id
_entity.type
_entity.pdbx_description
1 polymer ?
#
loop_
_entity_poly.entity_id
_entity_poly.type
_entity_poly.pdbx_seq_one_letter_code
_entity_poly.pdbx_strand_id
1 'polypeptide(L)'
;MLEKLLSLFKKRDSGRKSSHPTKPRRPSDPYSGLSEVAVPPPIQNRDESEVFLHHTLEESLGRISRGQDNEAESGASGDVLVRHHTLEENIKLARELSQELRRQSDELRRRSSANERNADGQTSSSP
;
A
#
# COMPACT_ATOMS: atom_id res chain seq x y z
N MET A 1 -10.58 24.48 -24.10
CA MET A 1 -10.60 23.17 -23.38
C MET A 1 -11.08 23.31 -21.93
N LEU A 2 -10.72 24.38 -21.23
CA LEU A 2 -11.23 24.74 -19.88
C LEU A 2 -12.76 24.98 -19.81
N GLU A 3 -13.36 25.50 -20.88
CA GLU A 3 -14.81 25.76 -20.99
C GLU A 3 -15.68 24.50 -20.76
N LYS A 4 -15.23 23.33 -21.27
CA LYS A 4 -15.92 22.04 -21.09
C LYS A 4 -15.78 21.48 -19.67
N LEU A 5 -14.75 21.90 -18.94
CA LEU A 5 -14.55 21.49 -17.55
C LEU A 5 -15.50 22.28 -16.63
N LEU A 6 -15.72 23.56 -16.94
CA LEU A 6 -16.61 24.45 -16.19
C LEU A 6 -18.10 24.12 -16.38
N SER A 7 -18.49 23.46 -17.48
CA SER A 7 -19.89 23.06 -17.71
C SER A 7 -20.36 21.92 -16.81
N LEU A 8 -19.45 21.17 -16.19
CA LEU A 8 -19.79 20.10 -15.25
C LEU A 8 -20.19 20.61 -13.86
N PHE A 9 -19.85 21.87 -13.54
CA PHE A 9 -20.15 22.49 -12.24
C PHE A 9 -21.40 23.39 -12.25
N LYS A 10 -22.03 23.59 -13.41
CA LYS A 10 -23.24 24.40 -13.55
C LYS A 10 -24.48 23.52 -13.76
N LYS A 11 -24.98 22.91 -12.68
CA LYS A 11 -26.43 22.94 -12.37
C LYS A 11 -26.72 22.29 -11.03
N ARG A 12 -27.21 23.12 -10.12
CA ARG A 12 -27.97 22.73 -8.94
C ARG A 12 -29.47 22.81 -9.29
N ASP A 13 -30.19 21.83 -8.77
CA ASP A 13 -31.57 21.86 -8.26
C ASP A 13 -32.77 22.01 -9.22
N SER A 14 -33.47 20.89 -9.45
CA SER A 14 -34.95 20.89 -9.53
C SER A 14 -35.53 19.50 -9.24
N GLY A 15 -36.18 19.31 -8.08
CA GLY A 15 -37.06 18.16 -7.84
C GLY A 15 -37.06 17.58 -6.43
N ARG A 16 -37.93 18.10 -5.56
CA ARG A 16 -38.20 17.66 -4.18
C ARG A 16 -38.47 16.15 -4.04
N LYS A 17 -37.91 15.53 -3.00
CA LYS A 17 -38.62 14.99 -1.80
C LYS A 17 -37.62 14.21 -0.93
N SER A 18 -37.13 14.81 0.15
CA SER A 18 -36.49 14.09 1.25
C SER A 18 -37.07 14.63 2.55
N SER A 19 -37.95 13.85 3.15
CA SER A 19 -38.62 14.13 4.41
C SER A 19 -37.85 13.46 5.54
N HIS A 20 -36.74 14.05 5.99
CA HIS A 20 -36.22 13.83 7.35
C HIS A 20 -35.44 15.08 7.77
N PRO A 21 -35.75 15.72 8.91
CA PRO A 21 -34.82 16.66 9.52
C PRO A 21 -33.67 15.82 10.10
N THR A 22 -32.65 15.55 9.28
CA THR A 22 -31.37 15.05 9.79
C THR A 22 -30.77 16.19 10.59
N LYS A 23 -30.78 16.03 11.92
CA LYS A 23 -30.08 16.88 12.87
C LYS A 23 -28.70 17.22 12.30
N PRO A 24 -28.22 18.48 12.36
CA PRO A 24 -26.87 18.79 11.91
C PRO A 24 -25.91 17.90 12.71
N ARG A 25 -25.23 16.98 12.01
CA ARG A 25 -24.14 16.20 12.58
C ARG A 25 -23.11 17.24 13.02
N ARG A 26 -22.91 17.37 14.34
CA ARG A 26 -21.75 18.11 14.87
C ARG A 26 -20.52 17.61 14.11
N PRO A 27 -19.57 18.48 13.72
CA PRO A 27 -18.31 18.00 13.19
C PRO A 27 -17.75 17.03 14.22
N SER A 28 -17.58 15.77 13.82
CA SER A 28 -16.91 14.78 14.65
C SER A 28 -15.55 15.35 14.97
N ASP A 29 -15.25 15.49 16.26
CA ASP A 29 -13.93 15.92 16.72
C ASP A 29 -12.87 15.04 16.02
N PRO A 30 -11.96 15.62 15.21
CA PRO A 30 -10.93 14.86 14.50
C PRO A 30 -9.97 14.14 15.47
N TYR A 31 -10.02 14.47 16.75
CA TYR A 31 -9.24 13.85 17.81
C TYR A 31 -10.01 12.80 18.63
N SER A 32 -11.28 12.51 18.29
CA SER A 32 -12.09 11.51 18.99
C SER A 32 -11.52 10.08 18.97
N GLY A 33 -10.55 9.80 18.10
CA GLY A 33 -9.82 8.52 18.03
C GLY A 33 -8.40 8.56 18.62
N LEU A 34 -7.93 9.72 19.08
CA LEU A 34 -6.64 9.85 19.74
C LEU A 34 -6.84 9.67 21.25
N SER A 35 -6.86 8.41 21.69
CA SER A 35 -6.65 8.12 23.11
C SER A 35 -5.22 8.51 23.44
N GLU A 36 -5.03 9.56 24.26
CA GLU A 36 -3.73 10.03 24.73
C GLU A 36 -2.96 8.98 25.57
N VAL A 37 -3.54 7.79 25.80
CA VAL A 37 -2.96 6.72 26.61
C VAL A 37 -3.07 5.37 25.89
N ALA A 38 -2.66 5.31 24.62
CA ALA A 38 -2.30 4.05 23.98
C ALA A 38 -0.78 3.86 24.06
N VAL A 39 -0.24 3.82 25.29
CA VAL A 39 1.17 3.45 25.50
C VAL A 39 1.23 1.93 25.43
N PRO A 40 2.13 1.33 24.61
CA PRO A 40 2.33 -0.11 24.65
C PRO A 40 2.68 -0.55 26.08
N PRO A 41 2.30 -1.76 26.51
CA PRO A 41 2.67 -2.25 27.82
C PRO A 41 4.21 -2.16 28.00
N PRO A 42 4.70 -1.82 29.20
CA PRO A 42 6.13 -1.78 29.47
C PRO A 42 6.76 -3.11 29.05
N ILE A 43 7.84 -3.05 28.26
CA ILE A 43 8.60 -4.25 27.90
C ILE A 43 9.24 -4.76 29.19
N GLN A 44 8.68 -5.81 29.77
CA GLN A 44 9.36 -6.61 30.77
C GLN A 44 10.47 -7.35 30.02
N ASN A 45 11.70 -6.83 30.09
CA ASN A 45 12.87 -7.63 29.74
C ASN A 45 12.80 -8.86 30.64
N ARG A 46 12.60 -10.03 30.04
CA ARG A 46 12.57 -11.30 30.77
C ARG A 46 13.80 -11.33 31.67
N ASP A 47 13.59 -11.53 32.98
CA ASP A 47 14.63 -11.48 34.03
C ASP A 47 15.71 -12.58 33.91
N GLU A 48 15.81 -13.20 32.73
CA GLU A 48 16.77 -14.23 32.33
C GLU A 48 17.51 -13.82 31.04
N SER A 49 17.31 -12.59 30.54
CA SER A 49 18.14 -12.09 29.45
C SER A 49 19.55 -11.91 29.99
N GLU A 50 20.40 -12.87 29.66
CA GLU A 50 21.85 -12.71 29.64
C GLU A 50 22.13 -11.27 29.22
N VAL A 51 22.92 -10.57 30.03
CA VAL A 51 23.33 -9.20 29.73
C VAL A 51 23.99 -9.26 28.35
N PHE A 52 23.25 -8.88 27.30
CA PHE A 52 23.79 -8.81 25.96
C PHE A 52 24.81 -7.68 26.01
N LEU A 53 26.07 -8.05 26.24
CA LEU A 53 27.19 -7.13 26.08
C LEU A 53 27.24 -6.80 24.59
N HIS A 54 26.54 -5.74 24.21
CA HIS A 54 26.68 -5.17 22.90
C HIS A 54 28.08 -4.57 22.80
N HIS A 55 28.88 -5.13 21.91
CA HIS A 55 30.20 -4.60 21.60
C HIS A 55 30.10 -3.18 21.09
N THR A 56 31.04 -2.32 21.49
CA THR A 56 31.07 -0.95 20.98
C THR A 56 31.56 -0.93 19.52
N LEU A 57 31.27 0.15 18.80
CA LEU A 57 31.69 0.31 17.40
C LEU A 57 33.22 0.27 17.27
N GLU A 58 33.92 0.83 18.25
CA GLU A 58 35.38 0.85 18.33
C GLU A 58 35.95 -0.56 18.53
N GLU A 59 35.29 -1.38 19.34
CA GLU A 59 35.68 -2.77 19.58
C GLU A 59 35.51 -3.64 18.31
N SER A 60 34.46 -3.36 17.55
CA SER A 60 34.15 -4.06 16.30
C SER A 60 35.16 -3.73 15.19
N LEU A 61 35.56 -2.45 15.06
CA LEU A 61 36.62 -2.03 14.14
C LEU A 61 37.98 -2.67 14.47
N GLY A 62 38.29 -2.81 15.76
CA GLY A 62 39.52 -3.47 16.22
C GLY A 62 39.61 -4.95 15.84
N ARG A 63 38.48 -5.67 15.84
CA ARG A 63 38.42 -7.09 15.44
C ARG A 63 38.61 -7.29 13.94
N ILE A 64 37.98 -6.45 13.12
CA ILE A 64 38.12 -6.50 11.65
C ILE A 64 39.57 -6.23 11.23
N SER A 65 40.26 -5.30 11.90
CA SER A 65 41.66 -4.98 11.58
C SER A 65 42.66 -6.07 11.96
N ARG A 66 42.28 -7.05 12.80
CA ARG A 66 43.16 -8.15 13.25
C ARG A 66 42.94 -9.48 12.51
N GLY A 67 41.99 -9.54 11.58
CA GLY A 67 41.74 -10.75 10.77
C GLY A 67 41.40 -11.99 11.59
N GLN A 68 40.72 -11.80 12.73
CA GLN A 68 40.33 -12.89 13.61
C GLN A 68 38.88 -13.28 13.29
N ASP A 69 38.73 -14.11 12.27
CA ASP A 69 37.48 -14.79 11.95
C ASP A 69 37.11 -15.67 13.15
N ASN A 70 36.15 -15.22 13.95
CA ASN A 70 35.55 -16.05 14.98
C ASN A 70 34.53 -16.97 14.31
N GLU A 71 34.95 -18.20 14.03
CA GLU A 71 34.04 -19.33 13.91
C GLU A 71 33.31 -19.50 15.26
N ALA A 72 32.13 -18.88 15.38
CA ALA A 72 31.14 -19.21 16.39
C ALA A 72 29.82 -19.49 15.69
N GLU A 73 29.38 -20.72 15.91
CA GLU A 73 28.41 -21.49 15.16
C GLU A 73 26.96 -20.98 15.26
N SER A 74 26.35 -20.83 14.07
CA SER A 74 24.97 -21.18 13.71
C SER A 74 23.78 -20.51 14.42
N GLY A 75 23.18 -19.57 13.67
CA GLY A 75 21.86 -19.01 13.93
C GLY A 75 21.18 -18.43 12.67
N ALA A 76 21.21 -19.15 11.56
CA ALA A 76 20.26 -19.02 10.44
C ALA A 76 19.99 -17.62 9.85
N SER A 77 20.97 -16.73 9.71
CA SER A 77 20.93 -15.76 8.61
C SER A 77 21.80 -16.31 7.50
N GLY A 78 21.22 -17.18 6.67
CA GLY A 78 21.80 -17.40 5.35
C GLY A 78 22.01 -16.02 4.77
N ASP A 79 23.27 -15.69 4.49
CA ASP A 79 23.64 -14.44 3.82
C ASP A 79 22.99 -14.51 2.44
N VAL A 80 21.72 -14.07 2.37
CA VAL A 80 20.95 -14.11 1.13
C VAL A 80 21.58 -13.01 0.30
N LEU A 81 22.47 -13.42 -0.60
CA LEU A 81 23.03 -12.56 -1.63
C LEU A 81 21.86 -12.01 -2.46
N VAL A 82 21.38 -10.81 -2.09
CA VAL A 82 20.31 -10.14 -2.80
C VAL A 82 20.89 -9.65 -4.12
N ARG A 83 20.53 -10.32 -5.21
CA ARG A 83 20.87 -9.87 -6.55
C ARG A 83 20.04 -8.64 -6.88
N HIS A 84 20.70 -7.48 -6.95
CA HIS A 84 20.09 -6.27 -7.48
C HIS A 84 20.02 -6.32 -9.02
N HIS A 85 18.90 -5.87 -9.57
CA HIS A 85 18.75 -5.72 -11.01
C HIS A 85 19.64 -4.58 -11.53
N THR A 86 20.22 -4.76 -12.71
CA THR A 86 20.91 -3.67 -13.41
C THR A 86 19.90 -2.63 -13.93
N LEU A 87 20.38 -1.45 -14.32
CA LEU A 87 19.53 -0.41 -14.88
C LEU A 87 18.82 -0.89 -16.17
N GLU A 88 19.56 -1.57 -17.05
CA GLU A 88 19.03 -2.15 -18.29
C GLU A 88 17.95 -3.20 -18.02
N GLU A 89 18.14 -4.05 -17.01
CA GLU A 89 17.14 -5.03 -16.58
C GLU A 89 15.86 -4.34 -16.08
N ASN A 90 16.00 -3.29 -15.25
CA ASN A 90 14.86 -2.53 -14.77
C ASN A 90 14.10 -1.82 -15.92
N ILE A 91 14.82 -1.27 -16.90
CA ILE A 91 14.21 -0.66 -18.09
C ILE A 91 13.43 -1.71 -18.89
N LYS A 92 13.98 -2.92 -19.05
CA LYS A 92 13.31 -4.02 -19.75
C LYS A 92 12.05 -4.44 -19.00
N LEU A 93 12.14 -4.68 -17.70
CA LEU A 93 11.02 -5.05 -16.85
C LEU A 93 9.91 -3.99 -16.88
N ALA A 94 10.26 -2.70 -16.82
CA ALA A 94 9.29 -1.61 -16.89
C ALA A 94 8.54 -1.58 -18.23
N ARG A 95 9.24 -1.89 -19.34
CA ARG A 95 8.62 -1.98 -20.68
C ARG A 95 7.67 -3.17 -20.78
N GLU A 96 8.09 -4.34 -20.31
CA GLU A 96 7.24 -5.55 -20.29
C GLU A 96 5.99 -5.33 -19.43
N LEU A 97 6.16 -4.76 -18.23
CA LEU A 97 5.04 -4.43 -17.36
C LEU A 97 4.06 -3.44 -18.02
N SER A 98 4.60 -2.41 -18.68
CA SER A 98 3.78 -1.43 -19.41
C SER A 98 2.98 -2.08 -20.55
N GLN A 99 3.57 -3.08 -21.23
CA GLN A 99 2.90 -3.81 -22.30
C GLN A 99 1.80 -4.72 -21.75
N GLU A 100 2.05 -5.42 -20.65
CA GLU A 100 1.05 -6.31 -20.04
C GLU A 100 -0.14 -5.51 -19.50
N LEU A 101 0.10 -4.36 -18.85
CA LEU A 101 -0.99 -3.49 -18.38
C LEU A 101 -1.88 -3.00 -19.52
N ARG A 102 -1.30 -2.67 -20.69
CA ARG A 102 -2.07 -2.32 -21.89
C ARG A 102 -2.91 -3.50 -22.36
N ARG A 103 -2.32 -4.70 -22.42
CA ARG A 103 -3.03 -5.93 -22.79
C ARG A 103 -4.22 -6.19 -21.88
N GLN A 104 -4.02 -6.09 -20.57
CA GLN A 104 -5.07 -6.28 -19.57
C GLN A 104 -6.16 -5.21 -19.67
N SER A 105 -5.79 -3.95 -19.89
CA SER A 105 -6.74 -2.85 -20.12
C SER A 105 -7.63 -3.13 -21.35
N ASP A 106 -7.03 -3.56 -22.46
CA ASP A 106 -7.78 -3.88 -23.68
C ASP A 106 -8.68 -5.11 -23.49
N GLU A 107 -8.24 -6.08 -22.70
CA GLU A 107 -9.05 -7.25 -22.36
C GLU A 107 -10.25 -6.87 -21.47
N LEU A 108 -10.04 -6.03 -20.46
CA LEU A 108 -11.11 -5.49 -19.62
C LEU A 108 -12.11 -4.68 -20.45
N ARG A 109 -11.63 -3.83 -21.36
CA ARG A 109 -12.49 -3.06 -22.25
C ARG A 109 -13.35 -3.98 -23.12
N ARG A 110 -12.76 -5.04 -23.68
CA ARG A 110 -13.50 -6.04 -24.46
C ARG A 110 -14.56 -6.76 -23.62
N ARG A 111 -14.22 -7.21 -22.42
CA ARG A 111 -15.16 -7.87 -21.49
C ARG A 111 -16.28 -6.94 -21.05
N SER A 112 -15.97 -5.68 -20.77
CA SER A 112 -16.96 -4.65 -20.42
C SER A 112 -17.97 -4.45 -21.56
N SER A 113 -17.49 -4.26 -22.79
CA SER A 113 -18.39 -4.10 -23.94
C SER A 113 -19.21 -5.35 -24.24
N ALA A 114 -18.70 -6.56 -23.95
CA ALA A 114 -19.47 -7.79 -24.07
C ALA A 114 -20.58 -7.86 -23.01
N ASN A 115 -20.29 -7.47 -21.77
CA ASN A 115 -21.27 -7.44 -20.68
C ASN A 115 -22.38 -6.40 -20.92
N GLU A 116 -22.05 -5.21 -21.45
CA GLU A 116 -23.04 -4.19 -21.82
C GLU A 116 -24.03 -4.73 -22.84
N ARG A 117 -23.55 -5.38 -23.92
CA ARG A 117 -24.42 -5.99 -24.93
C ARG A 117 -25.32 -7.09 -24.36
N ASN A 118 -24.81 -7.89 -23.42
CA ASN A 118 -25.60 -8.93 -22.76
C ASN A 118 -26.66 -8.35 -21.82
N ALA A 119 -26.37 -7.23 -21.14
CA ALA A 119 -27.32 -6.52 -20.30
C ALA A 119 -28.46 -5.89 -21.12
N ASP A 120 -28.15 -5.27 -22.25
CA ASP A 120 -29.15 -4.71 -23.17
C ASP A 120 -30.03 -5.80 -23.80
N GLY A 121 -29.46 -6.99 -24.06
CA GLY A 121 -30.21 -8.16 -24.55
C GLY A 121 -31.14 -8.80 -23.51
N GLN A 122 -30.82 -8.73 -22.21
CA GLN A 122 -31.68 -9.27 -21.16
C GLN A 122 -32.89 -8.37 -20.86
N THR A 123 -32.72 -7.04 -20.90
CA THR A 123 -33.83 -6.08 -20.63
C THR A 123 -34.89 -6.05 -21.73
N SER A 124 -34.56 -6.50 -22.94
CA SER A 124 -35.51 -6.61 -24.07
C SER A 124 -36.28 -7.94 -24.11
N SER A 125 -36.04 -8.85 -23.15
CA SER A 125 -36.69 -10.16 -23.07
C SER A 125 -37.70 -10.32 -21.92
N SER A 126 -37.99 -9.25 -21.18
CA SER A 126 -39.07 -9.25 -20.18
C SER A 126 -40.37 -8.75 -20.83
N PRO A 127 -41.46 -9.55 -20.82
CA PRO A 127 -42.75 -9.20 -21.44
C PRO A 127 -43.50 -8.08 -20.71
#